data_AF-B1N6A6-F1
#
_entry.id   AF-B1N6A6-F1
#
_cell.length_a   1.000
_cell.length_b   1.000
_cell.length_c   1.000
_cell.angle_alpha   90.00
_cell.angle_beta   90.00
_cell.angle_gamma   90.00
#
_symmetry.space_group_name_H-M   'P 1'
#
loop_
_entity.id
_entity.type
_entity.pdbx_description
1 polymer ?
#
loop_
_entity_poly.entity_id
_entity_poly.type
_entity_poly.pdbx_seq_one_letter_code
_entity_poly.pdbx_strand_id
1 'polypeptide(L)'
;MNYAKVFILMFVILFLPSSSLLALENNLSGGVGHIYISGQYKPSIPQFNKFSMEEATIGAVIPKSLKQDAEDITLSILALSTNFTLPYDPKYKKSLLGLGGTIGYAINNFRIELETFYEKFNVSAPSGYDDNIYAYFSIEVPQLRSLPYHYTMKNTGIILSPVLANICYDINKKQLRNVSPYLCLGFGVDLIDFLDKVSFKFSYQAKLGVSYLISPNLAFFIDGSFHRHLGNQFSDLLLDYPSYYRSLTSLSDNDPNRILPFTSASAKLNINFFSANIGIRFIF
;
A
#
# COMPACT_ATOMS: atom_id res chain seq x y z
N MET A 1 16.38 10.20 -0.50
CA MET A 1 15.61 11.05 -1.45
C MET A 1 14.14 10.82 -1.16
N ASN A 2 13.38 11.83 -0.73
CA ASN A 2 12.02 11.63 -0.24
C ASN A 2 11.11 11.29 -1.44
N TYR A 3 10.64 10.05 -1.56
CA TYR A 3 9.86 9.55 -2.69
C TYR A 3 8.60 10.39 -2.97
N ALA A 4 8.04 11.02 -1.93
CA ALA A 4 6.96 11.99 -2.08
C ALA A 4 7.34 13.17 -2.98
N LYS A 5 8.58 13.67 -2.91
CA LYS A 5 9.05 14.78 -3.75
C LYS A 5 9.26 14.35 -5.20
N VAL A 6 9.71 13.12 -5.43
CA VAL A 6 9.88 12.56 -6.79
C VAL A 6 8.51 12.32 -7.44
N PHE A 7 7.54 11.82 -6.68
CA PHE A 7 6.17 11.60 -7.15
C PHE A 7 5.46 12.93 -7.48
N ILE A 8 5.59 13.94 -6.61
CA ILE A 8 5.07 15.30 -6.87
C ILE A 8 5.73 15.90 -8.11
N LEU A 9 7.05 15.74 -8.28
CA LEU A 9 7.76 16.23 -9.45
C LEU A 9 7.30 15.54 -10.74
N MET A 10 7.07 14.23 -10.70
CA MET A 10 6.53 13.47 -11.84
C MET A 10 5.11 13.93 -12.19
N PHE A 11 4.27 14.18 -11.19
CA PHE A 11 2.93 14.75 -11.38
C PHE A 11 2.99 16.15 -11.99
N VAL A 12 3.85 17.05 -11.49
CA VAL A 12 4.01 18.42 -12.04
C VAL A 12 4.53 18.39 -13.48
N ILE A 13 5.39 17.44 -13.84
CA ILE A 13 5.87 17.27 -15.22
C ILE A 13 4.75 16.79 -16.16
N LEU A 14 3.82 15.95 -15.67
CA LEU A 14 2.63 15.51 -16.42
C LEU A 14 1.58 16.62 -16.56
N PHE A 15 1.60 17.64 -15.69
CA PHE A 15 0.72 18.81 -15.73
C PHE A 15 1.29 20.00 -16.53
N LEU A 16 2.53 19.91 -17.03
CA LEU A 16 3.01 20.87 -18.02
C LEU A 16 2.21 20.66 -19.31
N PRO A 17 1.55 21.68 -19.86
CA PRO A 17 0.87 21.58 -21.14
C PRO A 17 1.95 21.47 -22.23
N SER A 18 2.46 20.26 -22.46
CA SER A 18 3.23 20.00 -23.67
C SER A 18 2.25 20.10 -24.82
N SER A 19 2.45 21.11 -25.65
CA SER A 19 1.65 21.47 -26.83
C SER A 19 1.69 20.39 -27.94
N SER A 20 2.04 19.15 -27.59
CA SER A 20 2.38 18.05 -28.50
C SER A 20 1.28 17.00 -28.67
N LEU A 21 0.11 17.16 -28.02
CA LEU A 21 -1.05 16.28 -28.27
C LEU A 21 -1.92 16.73 -29.47
N LEU A 22 -1.57 17.84 -30.13
CA LEU A 22 -2.27 18.40 -31.29
C LEU A 22 -1.89 17.72 -32.64
N ALA A 23 -1.10 16.65 -32.62
CA ALA A 23 -0.60 15.97 -33.81
C ALA A 23 -1.23 14.60 -34.12
N LEU A 24 -2.33 14.23 -33.45
CA LEU A 24 -3.07 12.98 -33.70
C LEU A 24 -4.49 13.25 -34.19
N GLU A 25 -4.71 14.23 -35.06
CA GLU A 25 -6.06 14.55 -35.59
C GLU A 25 -6.26 14.17 -37.06
N ASN A 26 -5.25 13.61 -37.75
CA ASN A 26 -5.42 13.24 -39.16
C ASN A 26 -5.20 11.75 -39.36
N ASN A 27 -6.30 10.99 -39.44
CA ASN A 27 -6.49 9.70 -40.13
C ASN A 27 -7.21 8.57 -39.35
N LEU A 28 -8.18 8.88 -38.48
CA LEU A 28 -9.14 7.85 -38.03
C LEU A 28 -10.57 8.23 -38.42
N SER A 29 -10.92 7.88 -39.66
CA SER A 29 -12.30 7.88 -40.13
C SER A 29 -13.09 6.74 -39.45
N GLY A 30 -13.96 7.09 -38.50
CA GLY A 30 -14.98 6.19 -37.93
C GLY A 30 -15.05 6.20 -36.41
N GLY A 31 -15.86 7.11 -35.84
CA GLY A 31 -16.08 7.27 -34.41
C GLY A 31 -14.99 8.12 -33.75
N VAL A 32 -15.27 9.41 -33.52
CA VAL A 32 -14.30 10.34 -32.93
C VAL A 32 -14.03 9.91 -31.48
N GLY A 33 -12.90 9.25 -31.26
CA GLY A 33 -12.39 8.96 -29.92
C GLY A 33 -11.84 10.22 -29.27
N HIS A 34 -11.79 10.24 -27.94
CA HIS A 34 -11.26 11.37 -27.19
C HIS A 34 -10.29 10.91 -26.11
N ILE A 35 -9.28 11.75 -25.85
CA ILE A 35 -8.32 11.55 -24.76
C ILE A 35 -8.83 12.33 -23.56
N TYR A 36 -8.59 11.81 -22.36
CA TYR A 36 -8.88 12.54 -21.15
C TYR A 36 -7.85 12.29 -20.06
N ILE A 37 -7.77 13.24 -19.14
CA ILE A 37 -7.04 13.09 -17.89
C ILE A 37 -8.00 13.30 -16.73
N SER A 38 -7.80 12.59 -15.63
CA SER A 38 -8.57 12.81 -14.41
C SER A 38 -7.71 12.80 -13.17
N GLY A 39 -8.15 13.58 -12.19
CA GLY A 39 -7.68 13.52 -10.81
C GLY A 39 -8.82 13.10 -9.90
N GLN A 40 -8.51 12.29 -8.87
CA GLN A 40 -9.50 11.76 -7.95
C GLN A 40 -9.00 11.72 -6.51
N TYR A 41 -9.90 12.04 -5.59
CA TYR A 41 -9.76 11.75 -4.17
C TYR A 41 -10.32 10.35 -3.89
N LYS A 42 -9.56 9.52 -3.18
CA LYS A 42 -9.74 8.08 -3.04
C LYS A 42 -9.55 7.61 -1.60
N PRO A 43 -10.49 7.90 -0.67
CA PRO A 43 -10.47 7.29 0.65
C PRO A 43 -10.78 5.78 0.58
N SER A 44 -10.11 4.98 1.42
CA SER A 44 -10.27 3.53 1.44
C SER A 44 -10.37 2.92 2.84
N ILE A 45 -11.10 1.81 2.89
CA ILE A 45 -11.30 0.98 4.08
C ILE A 45 -10.55 -0.34 3.87
N PRO A 46 -9.51 -0.62 4.70
CA PRO A 46 -8.77 -1.87 4.59
C PRO A 46 -9.63 -3.05 5.06
N GLN A 47 -9.40 -4.20 4.42
CA GLN A 47 -9.91 -5.52 4.81
C GLN A 47 -8.74 -6.49 4.98
N PHE A 48 -7.64 -6.00 5.54
CA PHE A 48 -6.39 -6.75 5.63
C PHE A 48 -6.50 -7.85 6.67
N ASN A 49 -5.96 -9.04 6.36
CA ASN A 49 -6.12 -10.22 7.23
C ASN A 49 -5.01 -11.26 7.01
N LYS A 50 -5.00 -12.29 7.87
CA LYS A 50 -4.05 -13.41 7.84
C LYS A 50 -2.59 -12.95 7.93
N PHE A 51 -2.31 -12.07 8.89
CA PHE A 51 -0.94 -11.75 9.22
C PHE A 51 -0.25 -12.97 9.85
N SER A 52 0.91 -13.33 9.34
CA SER A 52 1.78 -14.35 9.95
C SER A 52 3.22 -14.11 9.55
N MET A 53 4.16 -14.69 10.29
CA MET A 53 5.59 -14.56 10.00
C MET A 53 6.31 -15.90 10.04
N GLU A 54 7.32 -16.00 9.18
CA GLU A 54 8.21 -17.15 9.06
C GLU A 54 9.65 -16.62 9.01
N GLU A 55 10.52 -17.12 9.90
CA GLU A 55 11.96 -16.86 9.87
C GLU A 55 12.65 -17.94 9.01
N ALA A 56 13.69 -17.55 8.27
CA ALA A 56 14.29 -18.40 7.22
C ALA A 56 14.86 -19.74 7.71
N THR A 57 15.32 -19.83 8.96
CA THR A 57 16.00 -20.97 9.57
C THR A 57 15.07 -21.86 10.37
N ILE A 58 14.15 -21.27 11.14
CA ILE A 58 13.26 -21.99 12.07
C ILE A 58 11.81 -22.13 11.58
N GLY A 59 11.44 -21.45 10.50
CA GLY A 59 10.09 -21.49 9.94
C GLY A 59 9.11 -20.61 10.71
N ALA A 60 7.89 -21.11 10.96
CA ALA A 60 6.81 -20.30 11.54
C ALA A 60 7.16 -19.76 12.92
N VAL A 61 6.90 -18.46 13.11
CA VAL A 61 7.15 -17.74 14.37
C VAL A 61 5.90 -17.01 14.83
N ILE A 62 5.78 -16.81 16.14
CA ILE A 62 4.67 -16.06 16.75
C ILE A 62 5.19 -14.67 17.10
N PRO A 63 4.83 -13.63 16.34
CA PRO A 63 5.21 -12.27 16.69
C PRO A 63 4.46 -11.82 17.94
N LYS A 64 5.14 -11.09 18.84
CA LYS A 64 4.57 -10.57 20.08
C LYS A 64 4.64 -9.05 20.10
N SER A 65 3.55 -8.35 20.43
CA SER A 65 3.54 -6.90 20.58
C SER A 65 4.31 -6.47 21.82
N LEU A 66 4.83 -5.24 21.80
CA LEU A 66 5.36 -4.59 23.00
C LEU A 66 4.29 -4.55 24.12
N LYS A 67 4.66 -4.20 25.35
CA LYS A 67 3.73 -4.01 26.46
C LYS A 67 3.06 -2.62 26.39
N GLN A 68 1.80 -2.56 26.80
CA GLN A 68 0.94 -1.37 26.68
C GLN A 68 1.39 -0.18 27.54
N ASP A 69 2.04 -0.46 28.67
CA ASP A 69 2.50 0.49 29.69
C ASP A 69 3.92 1.03 29.41
N ALA A 70 4.44 0.87 28.19
CA ALA A 70 5.76 1.41 27.84
C ALA A 70 5.69 2.95 27.72
N GLU A 71 6.14 3.66 28.75
CA GLU A 71 6.10 5.13 28.80
C GLU A 71 7.00 5.81 27.75
N ASP A 72 8.14 5.20 27.39
CA ASP A 72 9.05 5.69 26.35
C ASP A 72 9.64 4.55 25.50
N ILE A 73 9.63 4.70 24.17
CA ILE A 73 10.18 3.70 23.26
C ILE A 73 11.69 3.91 23.12
N THR A 74 12.44 3.34 24.06
CA THR A 74 13.90 3.37 24.09
C THR A 74 14.51 2.03 23.66
N LEU A 75 15.76 2.06 23.21
CA LEU A 75 16.50 0.84 22.84
C LEU A 75 16.57 -0.18 23.98
N SER A 76 16.65 0.28 25.24
CA SER A 76 16.69 -0.61 26.41
C SER A 76 15.37 -1.35 26.62
N ILE A 77 14.23 -0.73 26.31
CA ILE A 77 12.91 -1.38 26.38
C ILE A 77 12.74 -2.38 25.24
N LEU A 78 13.13 -2.02 24.02
CA LEU A 78 13.05 -2.91 22.85
C LEU A 78 14.03 -4.10 22.95
N ALA A 79 15.15 -3.94 23.66
CA ALA A 79 16.15 -4.99 23.85
C ALA A 79 15.76 -6.07 24.87
N LEU A 80 14.63 -5.94 25.57
CA LEU A 80 14.17 -6.91 26.58
C LEU A 80 12.99 -7.72 26.04
N SER A 81 13.19 -9.03 25.81
CA SER A 81 12.14 -9.93 25.32
C SER A 81 10.91 -9.97 26.23
N THR A 82 11.11 -9.83 27.55
CA THR A 82 10.04 -9.80 28.55
C THR A 82 9.07 -8.62 28.40
N ASN A 83 9.46 -7.58 27.67
CA ASN A 83 8.57 -6.46 27.36
C ASN A 83 7.60 -6.78 26.21
N PHE A 84 7.75 -7.93 25.53
CA PHE A 84 6.85 -8.37 24.49
C PHE A 84 5.97 -9.51 25.01
N THR A 85 4.69 -9.24 25.22
CA THR A 85 3.84 -10.09 26.07
C THR A 85 2.65 -10.70 25.34
N LEU A 86 2.03 -9.95 24.44
CA LEU A 86 0.79 -10.34 23.75
C LEU A 86 1.06 -10.75 22.30
N PRO A 87 0.31 -11.70 21.72
CA PRO A 87 0.41 -11.98 20.29
C PRO A 87 0.15 -10.74 19.43
N TYR A 88 0.95 -10.56 18.39
CA TYR A 88 0.82 -9.44 17.45
C TYR A 88 -0.05 -9.83 16.24
N ASP A 89 -1.20 -9.17 16.11
CA ASP A 89 -2.11 -9.30 14.97
C ASP A 89 -2.55 -7.89 14.51
N PRO A 90 -1.78 -7.26 13.61
CA PRO A 90 -1.97 -5.85 13.27
C PRO A 90 -3.27 -5.62 12.50
N LYS A 91 -4.03 -4.63 12.97
CA LYS A 91 -5.11 -4.01 12.20
C LYS A 91 -4.63 -2.68 11.63
N TYR A 92 -5.36 -2.18 10.64
CA TYR A 92 -4.99 -0.96 9.93
C TYR A 92 -6.15 0.02 9.89
N LYS A 93 -5.82 1.31 10.03
CA LYS A 93 -6.77 2.42 9.93
C LYS A 93 -7.16 2.65 8.47
N LYS A 94 -8.29 3.34 8.28
CA LYS A 94 -8.74 3.82 6.97
C LYS A 94 -7.69 4.76 6.35
N SER A 95 -7.51 4.66 5.05
CA SER A 95 -6.78 5.66 4.25
C SER A 95 -7.72 6.82 3.97
N LEU A 96 -7.46 7.99 4.54
CA LEU A 96 -8.31 9.18 4.39
C LEU A 96 -7.72 10.24 3.44
N LEU A 97 -6.51 10.03 2.93
CA LEU A 97 -5.81 11.00 2.07
C LEU A 97 -5.36 10.36 0.76
N GLY A 98 -6.04 9.29 0.34
CA GLY A 98 -5.73 8.64 -0.92
C GLY A 98 -6.01 9.58 -2.09
N LEU A 99 -5.07 9.64 -3.03
CA LEU A 99 -5.14 10.48 -4.22
C LEU A 99 -4.72 9.67 -5.43
N GLY A 100 -5.39 9.87 -6.55
CA GLY A 100 -5.07 9.18 -7.79
C GLY A 100 -5.25 10.05 -9.02
N GLY A 101 -4.70 9.56 -10.13
CA GLY A 101 -4.89 10.15 -11.43
C GLY A 101 -4.95 9.08 -12.51
N THR A 102 -5.62 9.43 -13.60
CA THR A 102 -5.83 8.54 -14.73
C THR A 102 -5.60 9.29 -16.03
N ILE A 103 -4.97 8.62 -17.00
CA ILE A 103 -4.97 9.01 -18.40
C ILE A 103 -5.81 8.00 -19.15
N GLY A 104 -6.79 8.44 -19.93
CA GLY A 104 -7.70 7.54 -20.62
C GLY A 104 -7.96 7.92 -22.08
N TYR A 105 -8.39 6.92 -22.83
CA TYR A 105 -8.87 7.05 -24.19
C TYR A 105 -10.25 6.40 -24.28
N ALA A 106 -11.22 7.13 -24.80
CA ALA A 106 -12.59 6.68 -24.95
C ALA A 106 -12.99 6.59 -26.42
N ILE A 107 -13.64 5.50 -26.79
CA ILE A 107 -14.22 5.29 -28.12
C ILE A 107 -15.59 4.62 -27.96
N ASN A 108 -16.63 5.27 -28.49
CA ASN A 108 -18.03 4.87 -28.30
C ASN A 108 -18.38 4.73 -26.81
N ASN A 109 -18.71 3.52 -26.35
CA ASN A 109 -19.04 3.22 -24.96
C ASN A 109 -17.87 2.60 -24.18
N PHE A 110 -16.70 2.42 -24.80
CA PHE A 110 -15.55 1.79 -24.17
C PHE A 110 -14.50 2.84 -23.80
N ARG A 111 -13.85 2.66 -22.65
CA ARG A 111 -12.67 3.44 -22.28
C ARG A 111 -11.53 2.53 -21.84
N ILE A 112 -10.32 2.91 -22.18
CA ILE A 112 -9.09 2.31 -21.65
C ILE A 112 -8.43 3.38 -20.79
N GLU A 113 -8.06 3.04 -19.57
CA GLU A 113 -7.55 3.95 -18.55
C GLU A 113 -6.24 3.42 -17.98
N LEU A 114 -5.20 4.24 -17.97
CA LEU A 114 -4.00 4.02 -17.17
C LEU A 114 -4.15 4.84 -15.88
N GLU A 115 -4.29 4.16 -14.75
CA GLU A 115 -4.48 4.76 -13.43
C GLU A 115 -3.28 4.53 -12.53
N THR A 116 -2.95 5.53 -11.73
CA THR A 116 -2.08 5.39 -10.58
C THR A 116 -2.68 6.11 -9.38
N PHE A 117 -2.39 5.62 -8.17
CA PHE A 117 -2.81 6.28 -6.95
C PHE A 117 -1.81 6.05 -5.82
N TYR A 118 -1.98 6.80 -4.74
CA TYR A 118 -1.19 6.68 -3.53
C TYR A 118 -2.14 6.52 -2.34
N GLU A 119 -1.92 5.50 -1.51
CA GLU A 119 -2.67 5.29 -0.27
C GLU A 119 -1.77 4.88 0.88
N LYS A 120 -2.13 5.32 2.09
CA LYS A 120 -1.42 4.97 3.32
C LYS A 120 -2.39 4.46 4.39
N PHE A 121 -2.11 3.27 4.88
CA PHE A 121 -2.85 2.61 5.94
C PHE A 121 -1.95 2.49 7.17
N ASN A 122 -2.17 3.35 8.17
CA ASN A 122 -1.42 3.30 9.43
C ASN A 122 -1.91 2.12 10.29
N VAL A 123 -1.03 1.61 11.17
CA VAL A 123 -1.41 0.61 12.17
C VAL A 123 -2.50 1.15 13.09
N SER A 124 -3.41 0.26 13.49
CA SER A 124 -4.46 0.51 14.47
C SER A 124 -4.26 -0.43 15.65
N ALA A 125 -4.04 0.14 16.82
CA ALA A 125 -3.93 -0.59 18.06
C ALA A 125 -5.31 -1.04 18.58
N PRO A 126 -5.35 -2.11 19.40
CA PRO A 126 -6.53 -2.47 20.20
C PRO A 126 -6.94 -1.36 21.18
N SER A 127 -8.17 -1.42 21.69
CA SER A 127 -8.68 -0.43 22.65
C SER A 127 -7.79 -0.33 23.89
N GLY A 128 -7.47 0.91 24.30
CA GLY A 128 -6.61 1.21 25.45
C GLY A 128 -5.11 1.24 25.11
N TYR A 129 -4.72 0.78 23.94
CA TYR A 129 -3.32 0.64 23.54
C TYR A 129 -2.91 1.81 22.60
N ASP A 130 -1.75 2.42 22.82
CA ASP A 130 -1.20 3.46 21.95
C ASP A 130 -0.68 2.89 20.61
N ASP A 131 -1.04 3.53 19.48
CA ASP A 131 -0.66 3.06 18.14
C ASP A 131 0.85 3.03 17.91
N ASN A 132 1.60 3.99 18.46
CA ASN A 132 3.06 4.05 18.29
C ASN A 132 3.76 2.92 19.05
N ILE A 133 3.25 2.57 20.23
CA ILE A 133 3.76 1.44 21.01
C ILE A 133 3.38 0.12 20.30
N TYR A 134 2.13 -0.02 19.86
CA TYR A 134 1.64 -1.25 19.23
C TYR A 134 2.32 -1.53 17.88
N ALA A 135 2.85 -0.50 17.22
CA ALA A 135 3.64 -0.67 16.01
C ALA A 135 4.88 -1.56 16.22
N TYR A 136 5.41 -1.67 17.44
CA TYR A 136 6.57 -2.51 17.74
C TYR A 136 6.17 -3.93 18.15
N PHE A 137 6.82 -4.90 17.53
CA PHE A 137 6.64 -6.31 17.85
C PHE A 137 7.98 -7.04 17.81
N SER A 138 8.06 -8.18 18.47
CA SER A 138 9.24 -9.04 18.46
C SER A 138 8.96 -10.40 17.86
N ILE A 139 10.01 -11.03 17.37
CA ILE A 139 10.04 -12.41 16.92
C ILE A 139 11.06 -13.14 17.79
N GLU A 140 10.58 -14.12 18.57
CA GLU A 140 11.45 -14.98 19.37
C GLU A 140 11.98 -16.14 18.52
N VAL A 141 13.30 -16.34 18.56
CA VAL A 141 13.97 -17.47 17.91
C VAL A 141 14.36 -18.48 19.00
N PRO A 142 13.75 -19.67 19.04
CA PRO A 142 14.09 -20.69 20.02
C PRO A 142 15.54 -21.15 19.81
N GLN A 143 16.39 -21.05 20.84
CA GLN A 143 17.67 -21.73 20.89
C GLN A 143 17.63 -22.91 21.86
N LEU A 144 18.36 -23.98 21.50
CA LEU A 144 18.53 -25.17 22.34
C LEU A 144 19.32 -24.92 23.64
N ARG A 145 20.03 -23.79 23.82
CA ARG A 145 20.84 -23.55 25.01
C ARG A 145 20.83 -22.08 25.49
N SER A 146 20.01 -21.86 26.51
CA SER A 146 20.11 -20.89 27.63
C SER A 146 19.46 -19.50 27.60
N LEU A 147 19.14 -18.82 26.49
CA LEU A 147 18.20 -17.67 26.49
C LEU A 147 17.59 -17.49 25.08
N PRO A 148 16.27 -17.25 24.94
CA PRO A 148 15.67 -16.96 23.65
C PRO A 148 16.19 -15.62 23.13
N TYR A 149 16.77 -15.63 21.94
CA TYR A 149 17.06 -14.40 21.21
C TYR A 149 15.76 -13.87 20.62
N HIS A 150 15.63 -12.56 20.56
CA HIS A 150 14.52 -11.93 19.85
C HIS A 150 15.03 -10.84 18.93
N TYR A 151 14.30 -10.68 17.83
CA TYR A 151 14.41 -9.54 16.94
C TYR A 151 13.23 -8.62 17.18
N THR A 152 13.43 -7.32 17.02
CA THR A 152 12.34 -6.34 17.17
C THR A 152 12.12 -5.65 15.84
N MET A 153 10.88 -5.60 15.39
CA MET A 153 10.48 -4.88 14.19
C MET A 153 9.49 -3.79 14.53
N LYS A 154 9.40 -2.82 13.63
CA LYS A 154 8.38 -1.78 13.65
C LYS A 154 7.50 -1.86 12.41
N ASN A 155 6.20 -1.91 12.62
CA ASN A 155 5.21 -1.77 11.57
C ASN A 155 4.85 -0.30 11.37
N THR A 156 5.41 0.31 10.32
CA THR A 156 5.17 1.72 9.96
C THR A 156 3.85 1.94 9.20
N GLY A 157 3.07 0.86 9.02
CA GLY A 157 1.87 0.82 8.21
C GLY A 157 2.13 0.20 6.84
N ILE A 158 1.19 0.40 5.93
CA ILE A 158 1.27 -0.06 4.55
C ILE A 158 1.08 1.14 3.63
N ILE A 159 2.01 1.31 2.68
CA ILE A 159 1.89 2.30 1.61
C ILE A 159 1.69 1.56 0.30
N LEU A 160 0.69 1.98 -0.47
CA LEU A 160 0.36 1.42 -1.78
C LEU A 160 0.54 2.48 -2.85
N SER A 161 1.24 2.13 -3.94
CA SER A 161 1.43 3.00 -5.11
C SER A 161 1.30 2.21 -6.41
N PRO A 162 0.07 1.84 -6.83
CA PRO A 162 -0.10 0.98 -7.99
C PRO A 162 -0.09 1.71 -9.32
N VAL A 163 0.13 0.92 -10.38
CA VAL A 163 -0.05 1.29 -11.78
C VAL A 163 -0.98 0.26 -12.41
N LEU A 164 -2.17 0.70 -12.83
CA LEU A 164 -3.28 -0.15 -13.28
C LEU A 164 -3.71 0.22 -14.70
N ALA A 165 -3.94 -0.79 -15.54
CA ALA A 165 -4.67 -0.65 -16.78
C ALA A 165 -6.12 -1.09 -16.53
N ASN A 166 -7.07 -0.17 -16.72
CA ASN A 166 -8.50 -0.43 -16.60
C ASN A 166 -9.19 -0.41 -17.97
N ILE A 167 -10.13 -1.33 -18.15
CA ILE A 167 -11.08 -1.34 -19.26
C ILE A 167 -12.44 -1.00 -18.68
N CYS A 168 -13.06 0.06 -19.20
CA CYS A 168 -14.33 0.57 -18.73
C CYS A 168 -15.40 0.49 -19.83
N TYR A 169 -16.65 0.32 -19.39
CA TYR A 169 -17.82 0.37 -20.25
C TYR A 169 -18.85 1.37 -19.69
N ASP A 170 -19.19 2.36 -20.49
CA ASP A 170 -20.19 3.39 -20.21
C ASP A 170 -21.58 2.94 -20.69
N ILE A 171 -22.53 2.90 -19.76
CA ILE A 171 -23.91 2.46 -20.00
C ILE A 171 -24.74 3.65 -20.44
N ASN A 172 -24.85 3.84 -21.76
CA ASN A 172 -25.64 4.93 -22.33
C ASN A 172 -27.15 4.61 -22.31
N LYS A 173 -27.93 5.31 -21.47
CA LYS A 173 -29.40 5.31 -21.53
C LYS A 173 -29.89 6.57 -22.24
N LYS A 174 -30.67 6.41 -23.32
CA LYS A 174 -31.23 7.51 -24.14
C LYS A 174 -32.00 8.58 -23.33
N GLN A 175 -32.46 8.24 -22.13
CA GLN A 175 -33.24 9.12 -21.24
C GLN A 175 -32.39 10.02 -20.33
N LEU A 176 -31.09 9.73 -20.15
CA LEU A 176 -30.19 10.45 -19.24
C LEU A 176 -29.08 11.10 -20.07
N ARG A 177 -29.32 12.29 -20.62
CA ARG A 177 -28.37 12.95 -21.53
C ARG A 177 -27.02 13.30 -20.91
N ASN A 178 -26.97 13.57 -19.61
CA ASN A 178 -25.76 14.05 -18.93
C ASN A 178 -25.20 13.07 -17.90
N VAL A 179 -25.85 11.91 -17.70
CA VAL A 179 -25.47 10.93 -16.66
C VAL A 179 -25.18 9.59 -17.30
N SER A 180 -23.96 9.11 -17.13
CA SER A 180 -23.49 7.83 -17.67
C SER A 180 -22.97 6.93 -16.55
N PRO A 181 -23.75 5.94 -16.10
CA PRO A 181 -23.25 4.86 -15.26
C PRO A 181 -22.15 4.08 -15.98
N TYR A 182 -21.17 3.56 -15.24
CA TYR A 182 -20.07 2.82 -15.82
C TYR A 182 -19.54 1.71 -14.91
N LEU A 183 -18.89 0.73 -15.52
CA LEU A 183 -18.18 -0.37 -14.86
C LEU A 183 -16.76 -0.40 -15.42
N CYS A 184 -15.76 -0.63 -14.57
CA CYS A 184 -14.39 -0.88 -15.00
C CYS A 184 -13.83 -2.16 -14.38
N LEU A 185 -12.99 -2.84 -15.14
CA LEU A 185 -12.13 -3.93 -14.68
C LEU A 185 -10.67 -3.57 -14.94
N GLY A 186 -9.85 -3.69 -13.91
CA GLY A 186 -8.46 -3.27 -13.89
C GLY A 186 -7.51 -4.39 -13.53
N PHE A 187 -6.30 -4.32 -14.07
CA PHE A 187 -5.19 -5.17 -13.71
C PHE A 187 -3.90 -4.37 -13.77
N GLY A 188 -2.92 -4.75 -12.95
CA GLY A 188 -1.63 -4.07 -12.97
C GLY A 188 -0.70 -4.54 -11.87
N VAL A 189 0.11 -3.61 -11.41
CA VAL A 189 1.16 -3.85 -10.42
C VAL A 189 1.05 -2.88 -9.25
N ASP A 190 1.19 -3.41 -8.05
CA ASP A 190 1.25 -2.67 -6.80
C ASP A 190 2.70 -2.61 -6.33
N LEU A 191 3.18 -1.40 -6.10
CA LEU A 191 4.33 -1.13 -5.24
C LEU A 191 3.81 -1.06 -3.81
N ILE A 192 4.18 -2.02 -2.98
CA ILE A 192 3.73 -2.15 -1.59
C ILE A 192 4.91 -1.94 -0.66
N ASP A 193 4.93 -0.84 0.09
CA ASP A 193 5.84 -0.67 1.22
C ASP A 193 5.20 -1.30 2.46
N PHE A 194 5.84 -2.34 2.98
CA PHE A 194 5.40 -3.05 4.19
C PHE A 194 6.61 -3.52 4.99
N LEU A 195 6.63 -3.18 6.28
CA LEU A 195 7.75 -3.47 7.19
C LEU A 195 9.09 -2.94 6.63
N ASP A 196 9.06 -1.68 6.19
CA ASP A 196 10.18 -0.92 5.62
C ASP A 196 10.85 -1.59 4.40
N LYS A 197 10.09 -2.46 3.71
CA LYS A 197 10.49 -3.08 2.44
C LYS A 197 9.44 -2.85 1.36
N VAL A 198 9.90 -2.34 0.22
CA VAL A 198 9.09 -2.25 -1.00
C VAL A 198 9.06 -3.59 -1.73
N SER A 199 7.86 -4.09 -1.99
CA SER A 199 7.60 -5.32 -2.73
C SER A 199 6.71 -5.04 -3.93
N PHE A 200 6.99 -5.70 -5.05
CA PHE A 200 6.17 -5.67 -6.26
C PHE A 200 5.17 -6.83 -6.24
N LYS A 201 3.89 -6.53 -6.45
CA LYS A 201 2.80 -7.53 -6.52
C LYS A 201 1.89 -7.25 -7.70
N PHE A 202 1.38 -8.29 -8.35
CA PHE A 202 0.30 -8.10 -9.34
C PHE A 202 -1.01 -7.80 -8.62
N SER A 203 -1.87 -6.99 -9.23
CA SER A 203 -3.16 -6.64 -8.65
C SER A 203 -4.26 -6.55 -9.69
N TYR A 204 -5.48 -6.60 -9.20
CA TYR A 204 -6.69 -6.40 -9.97
C TYR A 204 -7.67 -5.53 -9.21
N GLN A 205 -8.48 -4.82 -9.97
CA GLN A 205 -9.44 -3.87 -9.45
C GLN A 205 -10.77 -3.98 -10.20
N ALA A 206 -11.87 -3.70 -9.52
CA ALA A 206 -13.17 -3.48 -10.14
C ALA A 206 -13.72 -2.15 -9.65
N LYS A 207 -14.28 -1.35 -10.56
CA LYS A 207 -14.92 -0.06 -10.23
C LYS A 207 -16.34 -0.03 -10.76
N LEU A 208 -17.25 0.58 -10.01
CA LEU A 208 -18.62 0.85 -10.42
C LEU A 208 -18.95 2.30 -10.07
N GLY A 209 -19.39 3.07 -11.05
CA GLY A 209 -19.58 4.50 -10.86
C GLY A 209 -20.61 5.14 -11.76
N VAL A 210 -20.73 6.45 -11.60
CA VAL A 210 -21.56 7.33 -12.40
C VAL A 210 -20.74 8.55 -12.78
N SER A 211 -20.77 8.91 -14.06
CA SER A 211 -20.16 10.12 -14.60
C SER A 211 -21.26 11.12 -14.96
N TYR A 212 -21.07 12.39 -14.60
CA TYR A 212 -21.92 13.53 -14.95
C TYR A 212 -21.17 14.48 -15.89
N LEU A 213 -21.66 14.67 -17.11
CA LEU A 213 -21.08 15.58 -18.09
C LEU A 213 -21.53 17.02 -17.78
N ILE A 214 -20.57 17.86 -17.37
CA ILE A 214 -20.80 19.28 -17.05
C ILE A 214 -20.73 20.11 -18.34
N SER A 215 -19.72 19.84 -19.17
CA SER A 215 -19.52 20.43 -20.50
C SER A 215 -18.85 19.41 -21.43
N PRO A 216 -18.74 19.66 -22.74
CA PRO A 216 -18.07 18.72 -23.66
C PRO A 216 -16.62 18.38 -23.26
N ASN A 217 -15.96 19.26 -22.50
CA ASN A 217 -14.57 19.10 -22.07
C ASN A 217 -14.41 18.77 -20.58
N LEU A 218 -15.51 18.66 -19.82
CA LEU A 218 -15.47 18.51 -18.37
C LEU A 218 -16.55 17.55 -17.88
N ALA A 219 -16.14 16.51 -17.17
CA ALA A 219 -17.03 15.59 -16.47
C ALA A 219 -16.64 15.43 -15.00
N PHE A 220 -17.64 15.26 -14.16
CA PHE A 220 -17.50 14.88 -12.77
C PHE A 220 -17.82 13.39 -12.63
N PHE A 221 -17.17 12.66 -11.72
CA PHE A 221 -17.53 11.27 -11.47
C PHE A 221 -17.45 10.90 -9.99
N ILE A 222 -18.28 9.94 -9.62
CA ILE A 222 -18.25 9.26 -8.33
C ILE A 222 -18.30 7.76 -8.60
N ASP A 223 -17.45 7.00 -7.92
CA ASP A 223 -17.43 5.55 -8.05
C ASP A 223 -16.96 4.85 -6.77
N GLY A 224 -17.33 3.58 -6.64
CA GLY A 224 -16.79 2.67 -5.63
C GLY A 224 -15.88 1.66 -6.31
N SER A 225 -14.73 1.36 -5.69
CA SER A 225 -13.79 0.38 -6.21
C SER A 225 -13.40 -0.67 -5.18
N PHE A 226 -13.23 -1.91 -5.63
CA PHE A 226 -12.59 -2.98 -4.88
C PHE A 226 -11.22 -3.26 -5.47
N HIS A 227 -10.19 -3.29 -4.62
CA HIS A 227 -8.81 -3.54 -5.03
C HIS A 227 -8.22 -4.73 -4.27
N ARG A 228 -7.48 -5.58 -4.98
CA ARG A 228 -6.80 -6.74 -4.41
C ARG A 228 -5.53 -7.09 -5.17
N HIS A 229 -4.49 -7.44 -4.44
CA HIS A 229 -3.24 -7.97 -4.99
C HIS A 229 -3.22 -9.52 -4.95
N LEU A 230 -2.37 -10.09 -5.79
CA LEU A 230 -2.12 -11.51 -5.96
C LEU A 230 -0.85 -11.90 -5.20
N GLY A 231 -0.96 -12.96 -4.39
CA GLY A 231 0.12 -13.45 -3.55
C GLY A 231 0.30 -12.59 -2.30
N ASN A 232 0.33 -13.22 -1.14
CA ASN A 232 0.30 -12.54 0.15
C ASN A 232 1.64 -12.53 0.90
N GLN A 233 2.69 -13.11 0.32
CA GLN A 233 3.99 -13.27 0.97
C GLN A 233 4.94 -12.12 0.65
N PHE A 234 5.54 -11.53 1.67
CA PHE A 234 6.56 -10.50 1.63
C PHE A 234 7.86 -11.10 2.17
N SER A 235 8.81 -11.37 1.29
CA SER A 235 10.08 -12.06 1.63
C SER A 235 11.18 -11.07 1.98
N ASP A 236 12.32 -11.57 2.47
CA ASP A 236 13.55 -10.86 2.84
C ASP A 236 13.30 -9.54 3.59
N LEU A 237 12.42 -9.61 4.58
CA LEU A 237 12.23 -8.56 5.55
C LEU A 237 13.45 -8.52 6.46
N LEU A 238 14.00 -7.33 6.65
CA LEU A 238 15.13 -7.11 7.52
C LEU A 238 14.65 -7.08 8.96
N LEU A 239 15.21 -7.95 9.79
CA LEU A 239 14.94 -7.99 11.20
C LEU A 239 15.85 -6.98 11.92
N ASP A 240 15.23 -5.96 12.49
CA ASP A 240 15.93 -4.94 13.26
C ASP A 240 16.31 -5.46 14.66
N TYR A 241 17.45 -4.98 15.15
CA TYR A 241 18.01 -5.19 16.49
C TYR A 241 18.04 -6.65 17.01
N PRO A 242 19.18 -7.36 16.92
CA PRO A 242 19.42 -8.46 17.83
C PRO A 242 19.50 -7.92 19.26
N SER A 243 18.84 -8.58 20.21
CA SER A 243 18.99 -8.32 21.64
C SER A 243 20.42 -8.62 22.13
N TYR A 244 21.32 -7.68 21.88
CA TYR A 244 22.70 -7.68 22.34
C TYR A 244 22.98 -6.40 23.14
N TYR A 245 22.27 -6.23 24.28
CA TYR A 245 22.67 -5.25 25.29
C TYR A 245 23.01 -5.88 26.65
N ARG A 246 22.72 -7.17 26.88
CA ARG A 246 23.05 -7.86 28.15
C ARG A 246 24.27 -8.79 28.08
N SER A 247 25.03 -8.78 26.98
CA SER A 247 26.22 -9.63 26.82
C SER A 247 27.53 -8.84 26.67
N LEU A 248 27.47 -7.50 26.59
CA LEU A 248 28.67 -6.64 26.59
C LEU A 248 29.27 -6.37 27.97
N THR A 249 28.59 -6.75 29.05
CA THR A 249 29.07 -6.48 30.42
C THR A 249 29.43 -7.73 31.21
N SER A 250 29.37 -8.94 30.63
CA SER A 250 29.61 -10.18 31.37
C SER A 250 30.35 -11.29 30.64
N LEU A 251 30.88 -11.05 29.44
CA LEU A 251 31.72 -12.03 28.76
C LEU A 251 33.02 -11.38 28.31
N SER A 252 34.09 -11.88 28.90
CA SER A 252 35.47 -11.74 28.42
C SER A 252 35.49 -11.76 26.90
N ASP A 253 36.02 -10.67 26.35
CA ASP A 253 36.60 -10.56 25.01
C ASP A 253 37.28 -11.87 24.60
N ASN A 254 37.01 -12.31 23.36
CA ASN A 254 37.96 -12.99 22.44
C ASN A 254 37.32 -13.81 21.29
N ASP A 255 36.07 -13.55 20.88
CA ASP A 255 35.57 -14.10 19.60
C ASP A 255 35.13 -13.00 18.63
N PRO A 256 36.06 -12.49 17.79
CA PRO A 256 35.76 -11.44 16.81
C PRO A 256 34.85 -11.90 15.66
N ASN A 257 34.44 -13.18 15.63
CA ASN A 257 33.61 -13.76 14.56
C ASN A 257 32.15 -14.02 14.95
N ARG A 258 31.68 -13.62 16.14
CA ARG A 258 30.25 -13.66 16.49
C ARG A 258 29.48 -12.46 15.94
N ILE A 259 29.52 -12.31 14.61
CA ILE A 259 28.53 -11.53 13.88
C ILE A 259 27.25 -12.38 13.91
N LEU A 260 26.23 -11.93 14.64
CA LEU A 260 24.91 -12.54 14.53
C LEU A 260 24.51 -12.45 13.06
N PRO A 261 24.22 -13.58 12.39
CA PRO A 261 23.86 -13.54 10.98
C PRO A 261 22.61 -12.69 10.87
N PHE A 262 22.65 -11.65 10.02
CA PHE A 262 21.44 -10.99 9.55
C PHE A 262 20.51 -12.10 9.10
N THR A 263 19.39 -12.28 9.81
CA THR A 263 18.39 -13.24 9.38
C THR A 263 17.27 -12.51 8.67
N SER A 264 16.84 -13.12 7.57
CA SER A 264 15.70 -12.68 6.79
C SER A 264 14.44 -13.34 7.32
N ALA A 265 13.38 -12.55 7.51
CA ALA A 265 12.05 -13.08 7.71
C ALA A 265 11.20 -12.94 6.44
N SER A 266 10.10 -13.67 6.40
CA SER A 266 8.99 -13.41 5.50
C SER A 266 7.72 -13.21 6.31
N ALA A 267 6.85 -12.33 5.82
CA ALA A 267 5.52 -12.13 6.38
C ALA A 267 4.47 -12.51 5.34
N LYS A 268 3.35 -13.08 5.79
CA LYS A 268 2.16 -13.23 4.96
C LYS A 268 1.12 -12.22 5.43
N LEU A 269 0.49 -11.51 4.51
CA LEU A 269 -0.60 -10.58 4.79
C LEU A 269 -1.47 -10.44 3.53
N ASN A 270 -2.78 -10.65 3.67
CA ASN A 270 -3.71 -10.32 2.61
C ASN A 270 -4.06 -8.84 2.68
N ILE A 271 -3.62 -8.07 1.69
CA ILE A 271 -3.98 -6.67 1.43
C ILE A 271 -5.12 -6.57 0.41
N ASN A 272 -6.31 -6.24 0.88
CA ASN A 272 -7.50 -5.98 0.06
C ASN A 272 -8.30 -4.86 0.70
N PHE A 273 -8.92 -4.00 -0.10
CA PHE A 273 -9.62 -2.82 0.40
C PHE A 273 -10.72 -2.35 -0.55
N PHE A 274 -11.64 -1.58 0.00
CA PHE A 274 -12.67 -0.87 -0.74
C PHE A 274 -12.36 0.63 -0.72
N SER A 275 -12.54 1.29 -1.85
CA SER A 275 -12.38 2.74 -1.96
C SER A 275 -13.66 3.38 -2.45
N ALA A 276 -13.91 4.60 -1.98
CA ALA A 276 -14.85 5.52 -2.60
C ALA A 276 -14.03 6.58 -3.34
N ASN A 277 -14.41 6.89 -4.58
CA ASN A 277 -13.68 7.81 -5.44
C ASN A 277 -14.60 8.95 -5.85
N ILE A 278 -14.06 10.16 -5.82
CA ILE A 278 -14.70 11.36 -6.34
C ILE A 278 -13.65 12.12 -7.16
N GLY A 279 -13.99 12.50 -8.39
CA GLY A 279 -13.02 13.09 -9.27
C GLY A 279 -13.61 13.91 -10.41
N ILE A 280 -12.69 14.55 -11.13
CA ILE A 280 -12.97 15.39 -12.29
C ILE A 280 -12.15 14.88 -13.46
N ARG A 281 -12.77 14.84 -14.64
CA ARG A 281 -12.19 14.41 -15.91
C ARG A 281 -12.21 15.57 -16.90
N PHE A 282 -11.05 15.88 -17.47
CA PHE A 282 -10.87 16.86 -18.56
C PHE A 282 -10.74 16.12 -19.88
N ILE A 283 -11.57 16.46 -20.86
CA ILE A 283 -11.72 15.76 -22.13
C ILE A 283 -11.18 16.65 -23.27
N PHE A 284 -10.36 16.06 -24.14
CA PHE A 284 -9.68 16.69 -25.27
C PHE A 284 -10.07 16.03 -26.59
#